data_AF-A0A2S6QAY8-F1
#
_entry.id   AF-A0A2S6QAY8-F1
#
_cell.length_a   1.000
_cell.length_b   1.000
_cell.length_c   1.000
_cell.angle_alpha   90.00
_cell.angle_beta   90.00
_cell.angle_gamma   90.00
#
_symmetry.space_group_name_H-M   'P 1'
#
loop_
_entity.id
_entity.type
_entity.pdbx_description
1 polymer ?
#
loop_
_entity_poly.entity_id
_entity_poly.type
_entity_poly.pdbx_seq_one_letter_code
_entity_poly.pdbx_strand_id
1 'polypeptide(L)'
;MLNKKGAMFGLDARIALAIFGALSVISGAALYNAIQNVKSAQYWQTFKAIHDASEHYYLENGKPLPIYSGVTLYGSDLVQNRESLSTWNGPYLSNIENSNDYYFQIKDFPSEDSAIVLVTKSDSTLSNCSSASLNCAEYVRVNFSGDSLSLGKDMFSKLDNYIDNNDGAINGKIRLIKVTDKDYLYVMGRQRTLP
;
A
#
# COMPACT_ATOMS: atom_id res chain seq x y z
N MET A 1 -74.63 -2.99 -8.11
CA MET A 1 -73.60 -1.93 -8.08
C MET A 1 -72.27 -2.59 -7.76
N LEU A 2 -71.44 -2.89 -8.77
CA LEU A 2 -70.17 -3.62 -8.58
C LEU A 2 -69.01 -2.61 -8.49
N ASN A 3 -68.38 -2.55 -7.32
CA ASN A 3 -67.21 -1.70 -7.02
C ASN A 3 -65.98 -2.14 -7.84
N LYS A 4 -65.66 -1.44 -8.93
CA LYS A 4 -64.40 -1.58 -9.67
C LYS A 4 -63.27 -0.76 -9.02
N LYS A 5 -62.87 -1.10 -7.78
CA LYS A 5 -61.75 -0.40 -7.07
C LYS A 5 -60.45 -1.20 -6.93
N GLY A 6 -60.33 -2.37 -7.56
CA GLY A 6 -59.19 -3.28 -7.32
C GLY A 6 -58.04 -3.26 -8.35
N ALA A 7 -58.16 -2.59 -9.50
CA ALA A 7 -57.20 -2.76 -10.60
C ALA A 7 -56.04 -1.74 -10.63
N MET A 8 -56.06 -0.71 -9.77
CA MET A 8 -55.10 0.39 -9.84
C MET A 8 -53.84 0.17 -8.97
N PHE A 9 -53.85 -0.80 -8.05
CA PHE A 9 -52.70 -1.15 -7.22
C PHE A 9 -51.70 -2.12 -7.88
N GLY A 10 -52.08 -2.82 -8.95
CA GLY A 10 -51.23 -3.83 -9.58
C GLY A 10 -50.25 -3.29 -10.62
N LEU A 11 -50.62 -2.21 -11.32
CA LEU A 11 -49.75 -1.60 -12.33
C LEU A 11 -48.62 -0.81 -11.68
N ASP A 12 -48.95 0.02 -10.68
CA ASP A 12 -47.98 0.88 -10.00
C ASP A 12 -47.01 0.06 -9.13
N ALA A 13 -47.46 -1.04 -8.50
CA ALA A 13 -46.58 -1.91 -7.71
C ALA A 13 -45.46 -2.57 -8.53
N ARG A 14 -45.70 -2.89 -9.82
CA ARG A 14 -44.66 -3.46 -10.70
C ARG A 14 -43.66 -2.40 -11.13
N ILE A 15 -44.14 -1.19 -11.43
CA ILE A 15 -43.27 -0.06 -11.77
C ILE A 15 -42.42 0.31 -10.55
N ALA A 16 -43.01 0.40 -9.36
CA ALA A 16 -42.30 0.64 -8.11
C ALA A 16 -41.25 -0.44 -7.83
N LEU A 17 -41.59 -1.73 -7.98
CA LEU A 17 -40.63 -2.82 -7.79
C LEU A 17 -39.46 -2.74 -8.79
N ALA A 18 -39.74 -2.37 -10.05
CA ALA A 18 -38.70 -2.18 -11.06
C ALA A 18 -37.78 -0.99 -10.71
N ILE A 19 -38.35 0.11 -10.21
CA ILE A 19 -37.57 1.28 -9.76
C ILE A 19 -36.71 0.90 -8.55
N PHE A 20 -37.26 0.25 -7.53
CA PHE A 20 -36.47 -0.21 -6.37
C PHE A 20 -35.41 -1.23 -6.76
N GLY A 21 -35.71 -2.14 -7.69
CA GLY A 21 -34.74 -3.07 -8.25
C GLY A 21 -33.57 -2.35 -8.93
N ALA A 22 -33.87 -1.38 -9.80
CA ALA A 22 -32.86 -0.59 -10.49
C ALA A 22 -32.01 0.26 -9.52
N LEU A 23 -32.64 0.94 -8.56
CA LEU A 23 -31.94 1.73 -7.54
C LEU A 23 -31.06 0.86 -6.64
N SER A 24 -31.50 -0.36 -6.32
CA SER A 24 -30.72 -1.33 -5.54
C SER A 24 -29.44 -1.75 -6.27
N VAL A 25 -29.54 -2.05 -7.56
CA VAL A 25 -28.36 -2.42 -8.39
C VAL A 25 -27.38 -1.26 -8.50
N ILE A 26 -27.86 -0.04 -8.76
CA ILE A 26 -27.01 1.16 -8.84
C ILE A 26 -26.30 1.41 -7.51
N SER A 27 -27.05 1.33 -6.40
CA SER A 27 -26.51 1.52 -5.05
C SER A 27 -25.48 0.46 -4.69
N GLY A 28 -25.70 -0.80 -5.10
CA GLY A 28 -24.76 -1.89 -4.89
C GLY A 28 -23.43 -1.68 -5.60
N ALA A 29 -23.45 -1.27 -6.88
CA ALA A 29 -22.24 -0.96 -7.63
C ALA A 29 -21.48 0.24 -7.04
N ALA A 30 -22.20 1.30 -6.65
CA ALA A 30 -21.61 2.48 -6.01
C ALA A 30 -20.97 2.13 -4.65
N LEU A 31 -21.67 1.33 -3.83
CA LEU A 31 -21.17 0.87 -2.54
C LEU A 31 -19.92 -0.01 -2.70
N TYR A 32 -19.94 -0.94 -3.66
CA TYR A 32 -18.77 -1.76 -3.96
C TYR A 32 -17.55 -0.90 -4.32
N ASN A 33 -17.73 0.08 -5.22
CA ASN A 33 -16.66 1.00 -5.61
C ASN A 33 -16.15 1.83 -4.42
N ALA A 34 -17.06 2.32 -3.56
CA ALA A 34 -16.69 3.05 -2.36
C ALA A 34 -15.82 2.18 -1.41
N ILE A 35 -16.16 0.91 -1.24
CA ILE A 35 -15.38 -0.04 -0.42
C ILE A 35 -13.98 -0.25 -1.01
N GLN A 36 -13.85 -0.40 -2.33
CA GLN A 36 -12.53 -0.56 -2.96
C GLN A 36 -11.65 0.69 -2.79
N ASN A 37 -12.25 1.89 -2.88
CA ASN A 37 -11.55 3.15 -2.64
C ASN A 37 -11.07 3.26 -1.18
N VAL A 38 -11.90 2.87 -0.20
CA VAL A 38 -11.52 2.86 1.22
C VAL A 38 -10.35 1.90 1.46
N LYS A 39 -10.35 0.71 0.86
CA LYS A 39 -9.22 -0.24 0.96
C LYS A 39 -7.93 0.33 0.38
N SER A 40 -8.01 0.96 -0.80
CA SER A 40 -6.85 1.58 -1.46
C SER A 40 -6.27 2.72 -0.61
N ALA A 41 -7.15 3.55 -0.03
CA ALA A 41 -6.75 4.59 0.90
C ALA A 41 -6.12 4.01 2.18
N GLN A 42 -6.67 2.93 2.75
CA GLN A 42 -6.10 2.26 3.91
C GLN A 42 -4.69 1.74 3.62
N TYR A 43 -4.50 1.03 2.49
CA TYR A 43 -3.18 0.55 2.07
C TYR A 43 -2.19 1.71 1.96
N TRP A 44 -2.58 2.78 1.29
CA TRP A 44 -1.74 3.98 1.14
C TRP A 44 -1.37 4.59 2.50
N GLN A 45 -2.32 4.74 3.42
CA GLN A 45 -2.03 5.28 4.76
C GLN A 45 -1.06 4.41 5.55
N THR A 46 -1.16 3.08 5.43
CA THR A 46 -0.20 2.16 6.06
C THR A 46 1.22 2.38 5.52
N PHE A 47 1.39 2.45 4.19
CA PHE A 47 2.71 2.73 3.61
C PHE A 47 3.23 4.12 3.98
N LYS A 48 2.35 5.13 3.97
CA LYS A 48 2.70 6.49 4.39
C LYS A 48 3.18 6.52 5.84
N ALA A 49 2.51 5.82 6.75
CA ALA A 49 2.94 5.74 8.14
C ALA A 49 4.35 5.14 8.29
N ILE A 50 4.68 4.11 7.50
CA ILE A 50 6.02 3.51 7.51
C ILE A 50 7.09 4.52 7.04
N HIS A 51 6.79 5.29 5.99
CA HIS A 51 7.69 6.33 5.50
C HIS A 51 7.84 7.49 6.49
N ASP A 52 6.74 7.95 7.08
CA ASP A 52 6.74 8.98 8.11
C ASP A 52 7.59 8.50 9.32
N ALA A 53 7.50 7.22 9.71
CA ALA A 53 8.32 6.64 10.76
C ALA A 53 9.83 6.65 10.44
N SER A 54 10.21 6.32 9.20
CA SER A 54 11.60 6.43 8.73
C SER A 54 12.11 7.88 8.78
N GLU A 55 11.26 8.84 8.44
CA GLU A 55 11.58 10.25 8.55
C GLU A 55 11.74 10.70 10.01
N HIS A 56 10.84 10.29 10.91
CA HIS A 56 10.97 10.55 12.34
C HIS A 56 12.26 9.98 12.91
N TYR A 57 12.61 8.74 12.55
CA TYR A 57 13.90 8.15 12.92
C TYR A 57 15.07 9.04 12.45
N TYR A 58 15.03 9.52 11.20
CA TYR A 58 16.08 10.41 10.65
C TYR A 58 16.19 11.73 11.42
N LEU A 59 15.06 12.37 11.70
CA LEU A 59 15.01 13.68 12.37
C LEU A 59 15.54 13.59 13.81
N GLU A 60 15.24 12.50 14.52
CA GLU A 60 15.68 12.32 15.92
C GLU A 60 17.14 11.91 16.03
N ASN A 61 17.60 11.02 15.15
CA ASN A 61 18.93 10.41 15.27
C ASN A 61 19.99 11.08 14.38
N GLY A 62 19.58 12.04 13.53
CA GLY A 62 20.47 12.78 12.64
C GLY A 62 21.09 11.93 11.52
N LYS A 63 20.63 10.69 11.34
CA LYS A 63 21.13 9.75 10.32
C LYS A 63 19.98 8.86 9.80
N PRO A 64 20.00 8.48 8.51
CA PRO A 64 18.96 7.62 7.96
C PRO A 64 19.06 6.20 8.52
N LEU A 65 18.05 5.37 8.27
CA LEU A 65 18.11 3.95 8.58
C LEU A 65 19.40 3.32 8.02
N PRO A 66 20.18 2.58 8.82
CA PRO A 66 21.42 1.98 8.35
C PRO A 66 21.14 0.94 7.25
N ILE A 67 22.07 0.79 6.31
CA ILE A 67 21.99 -0.22 5.26
C ILE A 67 22.41 -1.57 5.86
N TYR A 68 21.55 -2.59 5.75
CA TYR A 68 21.87 -3.96 6.12
C TYR A 68 22.70 -4.65 5.03
N SER A 69 22.18 -4.68 3.80
CA SER A 69 22.84 -5.36 2.67
C SER A 69 22.30 -4.85 1.34
N GLY A 70 23.22 -4.43 0.45
CA GLY A 70 22.88 -3.90 -0.86
C GLY A 70 21.96 -2.68 -0.77
N VAL A 71 20.67 -2.90 -1.06
CA VAL A 71 19.62 -1.88 -1.00
C VAL A 71 18.75 -1.97 0.23
N THR A 72 18.83 -3.05 1.01
CA THR A 72 17.94 -3.30 2.14
C THR A 72 18.40 -2.54 3.37
N LEU A 73 17.48 -1.84 4.04
CA LEU A 73 17.73 -1.10 5.27
C LEU A 73 17.34 -1.92 6.50
N TYR A 74 17.87 -1.56 7.67
CA TYR A 74 17.45 -2.11 8.95
C TYR A 74 16.08 -1.59 9.37
N GLY A 75 15.01 -2.09 8.74
CA GLY A 75 13.64 -1.69 9.04
C GLY A 75 13.23 -1.93 10.49
N SER A 76 13.88 -2.87 11.20
CA SER A 76 13.60 -3.11 12.62
C SER A 76 13.94 -1.91 13.50
N ASP A 77 14.85 -1.01 13.09
CA ASP A 77 15.21 0.18 13.86
C ASP A 77 14.02 1.16 14.04
N LEU A 78 12.93 0.95 13.27
CA LEU A 78 11.66 1.66 13.45
C LEU A 78 10.82 1.20 14.64
N VAL A 79 11.10 0.02 15.21
CA VAL A 79 10.33 -0.53 16.34
C VAL A 79 11.21 -0.97 17.51
N GLN A 80 12.50 -1.18 17.29
CA GLN A 80 13.46 -1.52 18.34
C GLN A 80 14.72 -0.67 18.24
N ASN A 81 15.33 -0.36 19.38
CA ASN A 81 16.58 0.40 19.43
C ASN A 81 17.82 -0.51 19.28
N ARG A 82 17.99 -1.16 18.12
CA ARG A 82 19.07 -2.13 17.88
C ARG A 82 20.46 -1.51 18.04
N GLU A 83 20.65 -0.28 17.55
CA GLU A 83 21.92 0.44 17.65
C GLU A 83 22.19 1.06 19.03
N SER A 84 21.26 0.90 19.99
CA SER A 84 21.35 1.49 21.34
C SER A 84 21.59 3.00 21.31
N LEU A 85 20.93 3.70 20.39
CA LEU A 85 21.02 5.15 20.26
C LEU A 85 20.33 5.81 21.45
N SER A 86 21.03 6.71 22.14
CA SER A 86 20.47 7.48 23.27
C SER A 86 19.39 8.46 22.83
N THR A 87 19.33 8.80 21.54
CA THR A 87 18.37 9.74 20.94
C THR A 87 17.09 9.08 20.45
N TRP A 88 16.98 7.75 20.50
CA TRP A 88 15.84 7.01 19.96
C TRP A 88 14.60 7.12 20.86
N ASN A 89 13.48 7.63 20.34
CA ASN A 89 12.21 7.73 21.08
C ASN A 89 11.10 6.81 20.53
N GLY A 90 11.48 5.78 19.77
CA GLY A 90 10.53 4.81 19.24
C GLY A 90 9.84 3.95 20.34
N PRO A 91 9.01 2.97 19.95
CA PRO A 91 8.74 2.53 18.58
C PRO A 91 7.95 3.57 17.77
N TYR A 92 8.33 3.77 16.51
CA TYR A 92 7.65 4.71 15.59
C TYR A 92 6.45 4.06 14.88
N LEU A 93 6.33 2.73 14.93
CA LEU A 93 5.24 1.96 14.34
C LEU A 93 4.71 0.92 15.34
N SER A 94 3.39 0.77 15.40
CA SER A 94 2.71 -0.20 16.26
C SER A 94 2.00 -1.32 15.49
N ASN A 95 1.79 -1.11 14.18
CA ASN A 95 1.07 -2.00 13.27
C ASN A 95 1.99 -2.92 12.46
N ILE A 96 3.27 -3.00 12.82
CA ILE A 96 4.23 -3.92 12.22
C ILE A 96 4.81 -4.86 13.28
N GLU A 97 5.14 -6.08 12.87
CA GLU A 97 5.86 -7.05 13.70
C GLU A 97 7.20 -7.34 13.06
N ASN A 98 8.28 -7.29 13.84
CA ASN A 98 9.59 -7.68 13.33
C ASN A 98 9.61 -9.17 13.02
N SER A 99 9.95 -9.49 11.79
CA SER A 99 10.30 -10.86 11.38
C SER A 99 11.78 -11.11 11.71
N ASN A 100 12.63 -10.12 11.44
CA ASN A 100 14.04 -10.07 11.83
C ASN A 100 14.56 -8.62 11.78
N ASP A 101 15.87 -8.43 11.76
CA ASP A 101 16.50 -7.09 11.80
C ASP A 101 16.14 -6.19 10.60
N TYR A 102 15.71 -6.74 9.47
CA TYR A 102 15.49 -5.99 8.22
C TYR A 102 14.17 -6.30 7.52
N TYR A 103 13.51 -7.42 7.88
CA TYR A 103 12.16 -7.76 7.46
C TYR A 103 11.14 -7.55 8.59
N PHE A 104 9.95 -7.09 8.22
CA PHE A 104 8.81 -6.94 9.10
C PHE A 104 7.52 -7.36 8.39
N GLN A 105 6.52 -7.77 9.17
CA GLN A 105 5.18 -8.05 8.69
C GLN A 105 4.26 -6.88 8.99
N ILE A 106 3.46 -6.49 8.01
CA ILE A 106 2.41 -5.48 8.18
C ILE A 106 1.15 -6.25 8.58
N LYS A 107 0.65 -6.04 9.81
CA LYS A 107 -0.42 -6.86 10.42
C LYS A 107 -1.67 -6.99 9.56
N ASP A 108 -2.03 -5.92 8.86
CA ASP A 108 -3.25 -5.86 8.06
C ASP A 108 -3.08 -6.43 6.65
N PHE A 109 -1.86 -6.84 6.27
CA PHE A 109 -1.53 -7.29 4.92
C PHE A 109 -1.26 -8.81 4.92
N PRO A 110 -1.99 -9.57 4.08
CA PRO A 110 -1.66 -10.97 3.80
C PRO A 110 -0.41 -11.07 2.90
N SER A 111 0.74 -10.66 3.43
CA SER A 111 2.05 -10.74 2.79
C SER A 111 3.01 -11.58 3.62
N GLU A 112 4.06 -12.13 3.00
CA GLU A 112 5.07 -12.93 3.71
C GLU A 112 5.95 -12.06 4.60
N ASP A 113 6.66 -11.11 3.98
CA ASP A 113 7.59 -10.20 4.63
C ASP A 113 7.64 -8.89 3.82
N SER A 114 7.89 -7.80 4.52
CA SER A 114 8.13 -6.47 3.97
C SER A 114 9.49 -5.95 4.41
N ALA A 115 10.12 -5.12 3.59
CA ALA A 115 11.39 -4.48 3.90
C ALA A 115 11.39 -3.03 3.44
N ILE A 116 12.19 -2.20 4.09
CA ILE A 116 12.53 -0.87 3.56
C ILE A 116 13.77 -1.02 2.70
N VAL A 117 13.72 -0.49 1.48
CA VAL A 117 14.83 -0.55 0.52
C VAL A 117 15.13 0.83 -0.05
N LEU A 118 16.40 1.05 -0.39
CA LEU A 118 16.89 2.26 -1.03
C LEU A 118 17.30 1.95 -2.48
N VAL A 119 16.47 2.38 -3.43
CA VAL A 119 16.63 2.05 -4.85
C VAL A 119 16.50 3.30 -5.71
N THR A 120 16.96 3.21 -6.96
CA THR A 120 16.90 4.32 -7.92
C THR A 120 15.47 4.66 -8.32
N LYS A 121 15.15 5.96 -8.40
CA LYS A 121 13.83 6.43 -8.82
C LYS A 121 13.62 6.32 -10.33
N SER A 122 14.59 6.69 -11.17
CA SER A 122 14.37 6.71 -12.62
C SER A 122 14.36 5.34 -13.29
N ASP A 123 14.99 4.34 -12.68
CA ASP A 123 15.25 3.08 -13.37
C ASP A 123 14.11 2.09 -13.18
N SER A 124 13.69 1.51 -14.29
CA SER A 124 12.68 0.44 -14.34
C SER A 124 13.18 -0.87 -13.73
N THR A 125 14.47 -0.98 -13.41
CA THR A 125 15.13 -2.21 -12.94
C THR A 125 15.54 -2.17 -11.46
N LEU A 126 15.14 -1.15 -10.69
CA LEU A 126 15.49 -0.95 -9.28
C LEU A 126 16.98 -1.18 -8.99
N SER A 127 17.80 -0.34 -9.58
CA SER A 127 19.26 -0.33 -9.39
C SER A 127 19.62 0.04 -7.95
N ASN A 128 20.79 -0.42 -7.52
CA ASN A 128 21.37 0.01 -6.25
C ASN A 128 21.56 1.52 -6.23
N CYS A 129 21.13 2.15 -5.14
CA CYS A 129 21.43 3.55 -4.91
C CYS A 129 22.89 3.72 -4.44
N SER A 130 23.71 4.45 -5.20
CA SER A 130 24.98 4.94 -4.69
C SER A 130 24.75 6.12 -3.75
N SER A 131 25.53 6.24 -2.67
CA SER A 131 25.41 7.32 -1.66
C SER A 131 25.47 8.74 -2.22
N ALA A 132 26.03 8.95 -3.41
CA ALA A 132 26.16 10.26 -4.06
C ALA A 132 25.00 10.62 -5.01
N SER A 133 24.03 9.72 -5.23
CA SER A 133 22.97 9.94 -6.22
C SER A 133 21.73 10.59 -5.61
N LEU A 134 21.30 11.70 -6.19
CA LEU A 134 20.00 12.34 -5.93
C LEU A 134 18.82 11.53 -6.50
N ASN A 135 19.10 10.57 -7.38
CA ASN A 135 18.10 9.76 -8.03
C ASN A 135 17.73 8.53 -7.18
N CYS A 136 17.66 8.68 -5.87
CA CYS A 136 17.34 7.59 -4.97
C CYS A 136 16.11 7.91 -4.15
N ALA A 137 15.30 6.89 -3.91
CA ALA A 137 14.18 6.98 -3.00
C ALA A 137 14.12 5.74 -2.12
N GLU A 138 13.57 5.96 -0.93
CA GLU A 138 13.19 4.89 -0.05
C GLU A 138 11.87 4.29 -0.53
N TYR A 139 11.78 2.97 -0.53
CA TYR A 139 10.57 2.23 -0.85
C TYR A 139 10.27 1.22 0.24
N VAL A 140 8.99 1.04 0.55
CA VAL A 140 8.53 -0.16 1.23
C VAL A 140 8.33 -1.23 0.15
N ARG A 141 9.10 -2.32 0.23
CA ARG A 141 8.94 -3.50 -0.58
C ARG A 141 8.11 -4.53 0.17
N VAL A 142 7.01 -4.98 -0.43
CA VAL A 142 6.18 -6.08 0.08
C VAL A 142 6.37 -7.30 -0.82
N ASN A 143 6.64 -8.45 -0.22
CA ASN A 143 6.86 -9.70 -0.94
C ASN A 143 5.56 -10.51 -0.99
N PHE A 144 5.19 -10.96 -2.19
CA PHE A 144 4.09 -11.89 -2.42
C PHE A 144 4.62 -13.16 -3.12
N SER A 145 4.18 -14.31 -2.65
CA SER A 145 4.48 -15.61 -3.25
C SER A 145 3.31 -16.60 -3.08
N GLY A 146 3.31 -17.68 -3.87
CA GLY A 146 2.27 -18.71 -3.82
C GLY A 146 0.85 -18.14 -3.95
N ASP A 147 -0.02 -18.46 -3.00
CA ASP A 147 -1.43 -18.04 -3.00
C ASP A 147 -1.60 -16.51 -2.87
N SER A 148 -0.63 -15.80 -2.30
CA SER A 148 -0.67 -14.35 -2.11
C SER A 148 -0.36 -13.54 -3.38
N LEU A 149 0.09 -14.18 -4.48
CA LEU A 149 0.38 -13.50 -5.75
C LEU A 149 -0.86 -12.79 -6.34
N SER A 150 -2.03 -13.40 -6.21
CA SER A 150 -3.29 -12.81 -6.68
C SER A 150 -3.62 -11.51 -5.94
N LEU A 151 -3.39 -11.51 -4.63
CA LEU A 151 -3.57 -10.36 -3.77
C LEU A 151 -2.56 -9.25 -4.08
N GLY A 152 -1.29 -9.60 -4.29
CA GLY A 152 -0.26 -8.62 -4.65
C GLY A 152 -0.62 -7.86 -5.94
N LYS A 153 -1.16 -8.57 -6.94
CA LYS A 153 -1.63 -7.96 -8.19
C LYS A 153 -2.86 -7.07 -7.99
N ASP A 154 -3.82 -7.50 -7.17
CA ASP A 154 -5.00 -6.70 -6.82
C ASP A 154 -4.60 -5.42 -6.05
N MET A 155 -3.71 -5.55 -5.06
CA MET A 155 -3.18 -4.43 -4.30
C MET A 155 -2.41 -3.44 -5.18
N PHE A 156 -1.55 -3.94 -6.07
CA PHE A 156 -0.86 -3.11 -7.06
C PHE A 156 -1.85 -2.34 -7.93
N SER A 157 -2.81 -3.01 -8.58
CA SER A 157 -3.75 -2.35 -9.48
C SER A 157 -4.57 -1.27 -8.78
N LYS A 158 -4.94 -1.49 -7.52
CA LYS A 158 -5.67 -0.52 -6.70
C LYS A 158 -4.82 0.71 -6.36
N LEU A 159 -3.60 0.49 -5.91
CA LEU A 159 -2.69 1.57 -5.52
C LEU A 159 -2.21 2.36 -6.73
N ASP A 160 -1.89 1.70 -7.84
CA ASP A 160 -1.49 2.33 -9.11
C ASP A 160 -2.62 3.22 -9.63
N ASN A 161 -3.86 2.72 -9.67
CA ASN A 161 -5.02 3.55 -10.02
C ASN A 161 -5.23 4.73 -9.06
N TYR A 162 -5.05 4.51 -7.76
CA TYR A 162 -5.31 5.51 -6.72
C TYR A 162 -4.25 6.61 -6.64
N ILE A 163 -2.98 6.30 -6.94
CA ILE A 163 -1.83 7.20 -6.75
C ILE A 163 -1.22 7.68 -8.08
N ASP A 164 -1.05 6.78 -9.04
CA ASP A 164 -0.28 7.03 -10.27
C ASP A 164 -1.15 7.05 -11.54
N ASN A 165 -2.47 6.93 -11.39
CA ASN A 165 -3.45 6.93 -12.50
C ASN A 165 -3.21 5.82 -13.53
N ASN A 166 -2.76 4.63 -13.09
CA ASN A 166 -2.44 3.49 -13.95
C ASN A 166 -1.31 3.76 -14.96
N ASP A 167 -0.21 4.37 -14.52
CA ASP A 167 0.95 4.64 -15.38
C ASP A 167 1.82 3.39 -15.64
N GLY A 168 1.47 2.28 -15.00
CA GLY A 168 1.98 0.94 -15.26
C GLY A 168 3.04 0.48 -14.26
N ALA A 169 3.30 -0.83 -14.27
CA ALA A 169 4.01 -1.54 -13.20
C ALA A 169 5.46 -1.10 -12.89
N ILE A 170 6.11 -0.34 -13.76
CA ILE A 170 7.52 0.07 -13.60
C ILE A 170 7.69 1.59 -13.44
N ASN A 171 6.59 2.34 -13.48
CA ASN A 171 6.58 3.79 -13.42
C ASN A 171 6.05 4.26 -12.05
N GLY A 172 5.92 5.57 -11.88
CA GLY A 172 5.27 6.12 -10.70
C GLY A 172 5.94 5.83 -9.35
N LYS A 173 5.11 6.01 -8.33
CA LYS A 173 5.39 5.74 -6.92
C LYS A 173 5.09 4.28 -6.55
N ILE A 174 4.19 3.64 -7.28
CA ILE A 174 3.73 2.28 -7.04
C ILE A 174 4.27 1.39 -8.15
N ARG A 175 5.12 0.42 -7.81
CA ARG A 175 5.73 -0.50 -8.79
C ARG A 175 5.48 -1.95 -8.44
N LEU A 176 5.36 -2.78 -9.45
CA LEU A 176 5.24 -4.22 -9.31
C LEU A 176 6.31 -4.90 -10.17
N ILE A 177 7.25 -5.58 -9.51
CA ILE A 177 8.29 -6.35 -10.19
C ILE A 177 8.02 -7.83 -10.03
N LYS A 178 7.99 -8.51 -11.16
CA LYS A 178 7.75 -9.95 -11.24
C LYS A 178 9.07 -10.68 -11.34
N VAL A 179 9.25 -11.65 -10.47
CA VAL A 179 10.29 -12.68 -10.52
C VAL A 179 9.56 -14.02 -10.59
N THR A 180 10.18 -15.05 -11.16
CA THR A 180 9.54 -16.32 -11.56
C THR A 180 8.36 -16.78 -10.68
N ASP A 181 8.56 -16.85 -9.35
CA ASP A 181 7.54 -17.30 -8.40
C ASP A 181 7.18 -16.25 -7.33
N LYS A 182 7.57 -14.98 -7.54
CA LYS A 182 7.41 -13.90 -6.57
C LYS A 182 7.06 -12.57 -7.23
N ASP A 183 6.13 -11.85 -6.62
CA ASP A 183 5.82 -10.48 -6.98
C ASP A 183 6.29 -9.54 -5.86
N TYR A 184 6.97 -8.47 -6.22
CA TYR A 184 7.45 -7.43 -5.31
C TYR A 184 6.70 -6.13 -5.59
N LEU A 185 5.87 -5.71 -4.63
CA LEU A 185 5.23 -4.40 -4.66
C LEU A 185 6.15 -3.40 -3.98
N TYR A 186 6.48 -2.31 -4.67
CA TYR A 186 7.27 -1.22 -4.12
C TYR A 186 6.40 0.03 -4.02
N VAL A 187 6.37 0.63 -2.84
CA VAL A 187 5.66 1.88 -2.59
C VAL A 187 6.68 2.93 -2.19
N MET A 188 6.89 3.89 -3.08
CA MET A 188 7.85 4.98 -2.91
C MET A 188 7.43 5.88 -1.76
N GLY A 189 8.38 6.17 -0.88
CA GLY A 189 8.25 7.17 0.15
C GLY A 189 9.10 8.39 -0.16
N ARG A 190 10.01 8.67 0.77
CA ARG A 190 10.88 9.83 0.71
C ARG A 190 11.93 9.68 -0.39
N GLN A 191 12.04 10.70 -1.24
CA GLN A 191 13.22 10.86 -2.10
C GLN A 191 14.38 11.31 -1.24
N ARG A 192 15.56 10.73 -1.45
CA ARG A 192 16.77 11.13 -0.75
C ARG A 192 17.09 12.56 -1.16
N THR A 193 16.88 13.51 -0.26
CA THR A 193 17.43 14.86 -0.40
C THR A 193 18.89 14.82 0.03
N LEU A 194 19.75 15.62 -0.62
CA LEU A 194 21.13 15.79 -0.14
C LEU A 194 21.09 16.32 1.31
N PRO A 195 22.04 15.90 2.16
CA PRO A 195 22.19 16.44 3.50
C PRO A 195 22.42 17.95 3.49
#